data_AF-A0A016VXW0-F1
#
_entry.id   AF-A0A016VXW0-F1
#
_cell.length_a   1.000
_cell.length_b   1.000
_cell.length_c   1.000
_cell.angle_alpha   90.00
_cell.angle_beta   90.00
_cell.angle_gamma   90.00
#
_symmetry.space_group_name_H-M   'P 1'
#
loop_
_entity.id
_entity.type
_entity.pdbx_description
1 polymer ?
#
loop_
_entity_poly.entity_id
_entity_poly.type
_entity_poly.pdbx_seq_one_letter_code
_entity_poly.pdbx_strand_id
1 'polypeptide(L)'
;MRRFLDIILLHLLIHHCSLAQQTLEQEGNTTSKQDGRVWDVVIATCDEPGAGTDASVYLKIYYESAHEYETFNLDNPGRDDFERGAKDHFKLFFKQGDIINMGLFWWPGFTFSQSWCAKWVLLLNSDTETCFEGIFNKWILHYKDPPTYATRFHKLRFADCVAPGDAKAPRRSYMRYEDRDHDRSLQYRNGTGLKAKEDVLQNKVRTTKGVKKIEMNFRRSDHIFHYGIASLIQEVSAHLVLNTS
;
A
#
# COMPACT_ATOMS: atom_id res chain seq x y z
N MET A 1 -66.81 14.34 11.30
CA MET A 1 -65.93 13.51 12.14
C MET A 1 -64.87 12.77 11.33
N ARG A 2 -65.20 12.08 10.22
CA ARG A 2 -64.22 11.34 9.39
C ARG A 2 -63.09 12.21 8.80
N ARG A 3 -63.40 13.39 8.26
CA ARG A 3 -62.39 14.29 7.67
C ARG A 3 -61.35 14.87 8.64
N PHE A 4 -61.63 14.87 9.95
CA PHE A 4 -60.67 15.32 10.95
C PHE A 4 -59.69 14.21 11.37
N LEU A 5 -60.14 12.95 11.38
CA LEU A 5 -59.24 11.81 11.61
C LEU A 5 -58.24 11.64 10.46
N ASP A 6 -58.65 11.91 9.21
CA ASP A 6 -57.77 11.76 8.04
C ASP A 6 -56.57 12.73 8.08
N ILE A 7 -56.77 13.97 8.57
CA ILE A 7 -55.69 14.98 8.66
C ILE A 7 -54.68 14.62 9.75
N ILE A 8 -55.16 14.08 10.88
CA ILE A 8 -54.31 13.62 11.98
C ILE A 8 -53.51 12.40 11.55
N LEU A 9 -54.14 11.47 10.81
CA LEU A 9 -53.45 10.30 10.26
C LEU A 9 -52.39 10.68 9.23
N LEU A 10 -52.66 11.68 8.38
CA LEU A 10 -51.67 12.20 7.42
C LEU A 10 -50.47 12.83 8.13
N HIS A 11 -50.69 13.61 9.20
CA HIS A 11 -49.61 14.22 9.98
C HIS A 11 -48.76 13.18 10.72
N LEU A 12 -49.37 12.15 11.28
CA LEU A 12 -48.63 11.01 11.87
C LEU A 12 -47.80 10.29 10.82
N LEU A 13 -48.35 10.03 9.62
CA LEU A 13 -47.60 9.38 8.53
C LEU A 13 -46.42 10.23 8.03
N ILE A 14 -46.57 11.56 7.95
CA ILE A 14 -45.48 12.46 7.55
C ILE A 14 -44.38 12.50 8.63
N HIS A 15 -44.75 12.53 9.92
CA HIS A 15 -43.80 12.46 11.02
C HIS A 15 -43.06 11.11 11.06
N HIS A 16 -43.75 10.00 10.82
CA HIS A 16 -43.12 8.68 10.74
C HIS A 16 -42.23 8.53 9.49
N CYS A 17 -42.59 9.14 8.37
CA CYS A 17 -41.76 9.16 7.15
C CYS A 17 -40.46 9.95 7.35
N SER A 18 -40.51 11.09 8.04
CA SER A 18 -39.33 11.91 8.38
C SER A 18 -38.37 11.19 9.34
N LEU A 19 -38.90 10.48 10.34
CA LEU A 19 -38.11 9.62 11.24
C LEU A 19 -37.47 8.44 10.50
N ALA A 20 -38.17 7.84 9.53
CA ALA A 20 -37.63 6.77 8.69
C ALA A 20 -36.56 7.26 7.69
N GLN A 21 -36.70 8.46 7.14
CA GLN A 21 -35.67 9.09 6.29
C GLN A 21 -34.40 9.43 7.08
N GLN A 22 -34.52 9.86 8.34
CA GLN A 22 -33.37 10.04 9.22
C GLN A 22 -32.63 8.72 9.54
N THR A 23 -33.32 7.57 9.50
CA THR A 23 -32.68 6.25 9.69
C THR A 23 -32.05 5.74 8.40
N LEU A 24 -32.59 6.07 7.22
CA LEU A 24 -32.06 5.66 5.92
C LEU A 24 -30.88 6.53 5.43
N GLU A 25 -30.77 7.77 5.87
CA GLU A 25 -29.59 8.61 5.60
C GLU A 25 -28.38 8.25 6.48
N GLN A 26 -28.58 7.47 7.56
CA GLN A 26 -27.50 6.96 8.40
C GLN A 26 -26.84 5.69 7.85
N GLU A 27 -27.41 5.04 6.82
CA GLU A 27 -26.76 3.94 6.07
C GLU A 27 -25.89 4.43 4.89
N GLY A 28 -25.85 5.75 4.66
CA GLY A 28 -24.92 6.42 3.75
C GLY A 28 -23.58 6.81 4.39
N ASN A 29 -23.31 6.44 5.65
CA ASN A 29 -21.97 6.52 6.24
C ASN A 29 -21.24 5.19 6.10
N THR A 30 -21.23 4.64 4.88
CA THR A 30 -20.31 3.57 4.53
C THR A 30 -18.97 4.20 4.18
N THR A 31 -17.95 3.76 4.91
CA THR A 31 -16.52 4.04 4.72
C THR A 31 -16.08 5.49 4.95
N SER A 32 -15.60 5.76 6.17
CA SER A 32 -14.24 6.29 6.25
C SER A 32 -13.39 5.38 5.34
N LYS A 33 -13.05 5.91 4.17
CA LYS A 33 -12.10 5.31 3.26
C LYS A 33 -10.94 4.79 4.12
N GLN A 34 -10.71 3.47 4.07
CA GLN A 34 -9.54 2.83 4.65
C GLN A 34 -8.30 3.53 4.10
N ASP A 35 -7.85 4.58 4.80
CA ASP A 35 -6.67 5.36 4.45
C ASP A 35 -5.45 4.84 5.23
N GLY A 36 -5.55 3.59 5.70
CA GLY A 36 -4.45 2.81 6.23
C GLY A 36 -3.70 2.14 5.10
N ARG A 37 -2.39 2.09 5.20
CA ARG A 37 -1.53 1.37 4.26
C ARG A 37 -1.19 0.01 4.85
N VAL A 38 -1.07 -1.00 3.99
CA VAL A 38 -0.63 -2.33 4.42
C VAL A 38 0.89 -2.34 4.50
N TRP A 39 1.41 -2.83 5.62
CA TRP A 39 2.83 -2.98 5.86
C TRP A 39 3.16 -4.43 6.18
N ASP A 40 4.13 -4.98 5.47
CA ASP A 40 4.69 -6.29 5.74
C ASP A 40 5.84 -6.13 6.75
N VAL A 41 5.75 -6.84 7.87
CA VAL A 41 6.78 -6.88 8.91
C VAL A 41 7.44 -8.24 8.85
N VAL A 42 8.75 -8.29 8.65
CA VAL A 42 9.53 -9.53 8.71
C VAL A 42 10.53 -9.42 9.86
N ILE A 43 10.46 -10.34 10.80
CA ILE A 43 11.34 -10.35 11.97
C ILE A 43 12.21 -11.59 11.89
N ALA A 44 13.52 -11.40 12.07
CA ALA A 44 14.44 -12.52 12.21
C ALA A 44 14.86 -12.65 13.68
N THR A 45 14.59 -13.82 14.26
CA THR A 45 15.10 -14.21 15.57
C THR A 45 16.58 -14.62 15.45
N CYS A 46 17.37 -14.40 16.50
CA CYS A 46 18.76 -14.85 16.52
C CYS A 46 18.83 -16.38 16.44
N ASP A 47 19.95 -16.89 15.92
CA ASP A 47 20.23 -18.33 15.80
C ASP A 47 21.16 -18.78 16.92
N GLU A 48 20.81 -18.44 18.16
CA GLU A 48 21.56 -18.79 19.37
C GLU A 48 20.67 -19.62 20.31
N PRO A 49 21.23 -20.55 21.11
CA PRO A 49 20.43 -21.34 22.05
C PRO A 49 19.60 -20.47 23.00
N GLY A 50 18.30 -20.76 23.11
CA GLY A 50 17.37 -20.01 23.96
C GLY A 50 16.92 -18.66 23.38
N ALA A 51 17.23 -18.37 22.12
CA ALA A 51 16.85 -17.09 21.48
C ALA A 51 15.35 -16.96 21.18
N GLY A 52 14.59 -18.06 21.16
CA GLY A 52 13.15 -18.07 20.87
C GLY A 52 12.28 -17.69 22.07
N THR A 53 11.00 -17.41 21.83
CA THR A 53 10.06 -16.96 22.87
C THR A 53 8.62 -17.36 22.54
N ASP A 54 7.87 -17.78 23.57
CA ASP A 54 6.42 -18.06 23.49
C ASP A 54 5.57 -16.84 23.91
N ALA A 55 6.22 -15.75 24.30
CA ALA A 55 5.60 -14.54 24.80
C ALA A 55 4.99 -13.72 23.67
N SER A 56 3.97 -12.93 24.00
CA SER A 56 3.43 -11.95 23.07
C SER A 56 4.48 -10.88 22.77
N VAL A 57 4.81 -10.72 21.49
CA VAL A 57 5.77 -9.71 21.02
C VAL A 57 5.03 -8.49 20.49
N TYR A 58 5.62 -7.31 20.72
CA TYR A 58 5.08 -6.04 20.27
C TYR A 58 6.14 -5.25 19.49
N LEU A 59 5.70 -4.67 18.38
CA LEU A 59 6.46 -3.70 17.59
C LEU A 59 5.93 -2.30 17.86
N LYS A 60 6.82 -1.41 18.27
CA LYS A 60 6.53 0.01 18.44
C LYS A 60 7.18 0.81 17.31
N ILE A 61 6.38 1.57 16.57
CA ILE A 61 6.81 2.40 15.45
C ILE A 61 6.77 3.86 15.89
N TYR A 62 7.82 4.61 15.59
CA TYR A 62 7.95 6.03 15.93
C TYR A 62 7.95 6.88 14.67
N TYR A 63 7.19 7.97 14.68
CA TYR A 63 7.02 8.86 13.54
C TYR A 63 7.69 10.22 13.75
N GLU A 64 8.04 10.87 12.65
CA GLU A 64 8.58 12.24 12.65
C GLU A 64 7.50 13.24 13.08
N SER A 65 6.27 13.06 12.61
CA SER A 65 5.15 13.91 12.98
C SER A 65 4.79 13.76 14.47
N ALA A 66 4.88 14.87 15.20
CA ALA A 66 4.29 15.07 16.54
C ALA A 66 4.76 14.15 17.68
N HIS A 67 5.92 13.49 17.58
CA HIS A 67 6.38 12.50 18.58
C HIS A 67 5.34 11.38 18.82
N GLU A 68 4.49 11.13 17.83
CA GLU A 68 3.51 10.06 17.89
C GLU A 68 4.20 8.71 17.69
N TYR A 69 3.61 7.68 18.31
CA TYR A 69 4.01 6.30 18.15
C TYR A 69 2.79 5.42 18.10
N GLU A 70 2.92 4.28 17.43
CA GLU A 70 1.93 3.21 17.43
C GLU A 70 2.57 1.91 17.88
N THR A 71 1.81 1.10 18.59
CA THR A 71 2.25 -0.20 19.11
C THR A 71 1.34 -1.28 18.54
N PHE A 72 1.96 -2.30 17.95
CA PHE A 72 1.28 -3.42 17.32
C PHE A 72 1.66 -4.72 18.03
N ASN A 73 0.66 -5.52 18.36
CA ASN A 73 0.88 -6.90 18.75
C ASN A 73 1.17 -7.73 17.49
N LEU A 74 2.18 -8.59 17.57
CA LEU A 74 2.62 -9.44 16.48
C LEU A 74 2.28 -10.88 16.82
N ASP A 75 1.26 -11.40 16.15
CA ASP A 75 0.74 -12.74 16.35
C ASP A 75 0.15 -13.27 15.04
N ASN A 76 0.58 -14.46 14.62
CA ASN A 76 -0.09 -15.22 13.57
C ASN A 76 -0.88 -16.38 14.20
N PRO A 77 -2.22 -16.36 14.14
CA PRO A 77 -3.04 -17.38 14.77
C PRO A 77 -2.67 -18.80 14.34
N GLY A 78 -2.36 -19.65 15.32
CA GLY A 78 -2.06 -21.06 15.11
C GLY A 78 -0.64 -21.33 14.56
N ARG A 79 0.26 -20.36 14.63
CA ARG A 79 1.68 -20.53 14.33
C ARG A 79 2.52 -20.37 15.59
N ASP A 80 3.63 -21.09 15.59
CA ASP A 80 4.69 -20.93 16.58
C ASP A 80 5.69 -19.91 16.01
N ASP A 81 5.47 -18.64 16.35
CA ASP A 81 6.26 -17.51 15.87
C ASP A 81 7.42 -17.23 16.83
N PHE A 82 8.43 -16.50 16.36
CA PHE A 82 9.60 -16.06 17.14
C PHE A 82 10.55 -17.16 17.60
N GLU A 83 10.54 -18.28 16.89
CA GLU A 83 11.44 -19.41 17.15
C GLU A 83 12.91 -19.13 16.81
N ARG A 84 13.82 -19.85 17.46
CA ARG A 84 15.27 -19.69 17.23
C ARG A 84 15.61 -19.84 15.75
N GLY A 85 16.29 -18.84 15.19
CA GLY A 85 16.72 -18.80 13.79
C GLY A 85 15.57 -18.64 12.79
N ALA A 86 14.32 -18.53 13.25
CA ALA A 86 13.16 -18.37 12.41
C ALA A 86 13.06 -16.95 11.85
N LYS A 87 12.27 -16.85 10.77
CA LYS A 87 11.83 -15.58 10.21
C LYS A 87 10.32 -15.59 10.11
N ASP A 88 9.71 -14.66 10.81
CA ASP A 88 8.26 -14.58 10.91
C ASP A 88 7.76 -13.34 10.18
N HIS A 89 6.58 -13.48 9.59
CA HIS A 89 5.99 -12.46 8.73
C HIS A 89 4.62 -12.08 9.26
N PHE A 90 4.40 -10.77 9.43
CA PHE A 90 3.17 -10.18 9.93
C PHE A 90 2.69 -9.09 8.99
N LYS A 91 1.38 -8.81 9.02
CA LYS A 91 0.77 -7.70 8.28
C LYS A 91 0.17 -6.70 9.24
N LEU A 92 0.60 -5.46 9.13
CA LEU A 92 0.11 -4.33 9.92
C LEU A 92 -0.60 -3.32 9.03
N PHE A 93 -1.55 -2.58 9.61
CA PHE A 93 -2.30 -1.55 8.92
C PHE A 93 -2.13 -0.23 9.66
N PHE A 94 -1.44 0.73 9.05
CA PHE A 94 -1.27 2.07 9.59
C PHE A 94 -1.02 3.08 8.48
N LYS A 95 -1.34 4.35 8.74
CA LYS A 95 -1.40 5.38 7.70
C LYS A 95 -0.06 6.06 7.46
N GLN A 96 0.76 6.21 8.48
CA GLN A 96 1.96 7.04 8.50
C GLN A 96 3.11 6.36 7.75
N GLY A 97 4.05 7.15 7.21
CA GLY A 97 5.19 6.64 6.43
C GLY A 97 6.51 7.37 6.70
N ASP A 98 6.45 8.41 7.52
CA ASP A 98 7.52 9.22 8.08
C ASP A 98 8.12 8.54 9.33
N ILE A 99 8.47 7.26 9.18
CA ILE A 99 8.99 6.45 10.28
C ILE A 99 10.45 6.83 10.54
N ILE A 100 10.75 7.16 11.80
CA ILE A 100 12.08 7.58 12.24
C ILE A 100 12.83 6.49 13.01
N ASN A 101 12.10 5.59 13.69
CA ASN A 101 12.69 4.45 14.39
C ASN A 101 11.63 3.39 14.72
N MET A 102 12.09 2.24 15.20
CA MET A 102 11.26 1.18 15.75
C MET A 102 11.85 0.61 17.05
N GLY A 103 10.98 0.02 17.86
CA GLY A 103 11.35 -0.66 19.09
C GLY A 103 10.61 -1.99 19.25
N LEU A 104 11.24 -2.90 19.98
CA LEU A 104 10.69 -4.21 20.31
C LEU A 104 10.59 -4.36 21.82
N PHE A 105 9.51 -5.00 22.24
CA PHE A 105 9.34 -5.49 23.60
C PHE A 105 8.43 -6.71 23.56
N TRP A 106 8.47 -7.52 24.61
CA TRP A 106 7.65 -8.70 24.75
C TRP A 106 6.92 -8.64 26.09
N TRP A 107 5.76 -9.27 26.21
CA TRP A 107 5.02 -9.33 27.46
C TRP A 107 4.96 -10.78 27.95
N PRO A 108 5.53 -11.10 29.14
CA PRO A 108 5.36 -12.41 29.72
C PRO A 108 3.88 -12.66 30.02
N GLY A 109 3.34 -13.77 29.52
CA GLY A 109 2.15 -14.37 30.13
C GLY A 109 2.47 -14.93 31.52
N PHE A 110 1.73 -15.96 31.94
CA PHE A 110 1.95 -16.60 33.25
C PHE A 110 3.22 -17.49 33.32
N THR A 111 4.03 -17.56 32.27
CA THR A 111 5.23 -18.40 32.21
C THR A 111 6.48 -17.62 32.63
N PHE A 112 7.35 -18.28 33.39
CA PHE A 112 8.54 -17.66 33.99
C PHE A 112 9.70 -17.56 32.99
N SER A 113 10.42 -16.43 33.03
CA SER A 113 11.70 -16.19 32.36
C SER A 113 11.72 -16.51 30.87
N GLN A 114 11.05 -15.69 30.08
CA GLN A 114 11.25 -15.70 28.64
C GLN A 114 12.32 -14.67 28.25
N SER A 115 13.19 -15.06 27.34
CA SER A 115 14.25 -14.20 26.82
C SER A 115 14.21 -14.35 25.31
N TRP A 116 14.10 -13.23 24.60
CA TRP A 116 14.03 -13.25 23.16
C TRP A 116 15.21 -12.51 22.57
N CYS A 117 15.90 -13.10 21.59
CA CYS A 117 16.96 -12.40 20.86
C CYS A 117 16.47 -12.06 19.46
N ALA A 118 16.36 -10.77 19.16
CA ALA A 118 15.99 -10.29 17.84
C ALA A 118 17.25 -9.89 17.06
N LYS A 119 17.35 -10.38 15.82
CA LYS A 119 18.46 -10.07 14.91
C LYS A 119 18.18 -8.76 14.18
N TRP A 120 17.10 -8.72 13.41
CA TRP A 120 16.67 -7.56 12.66
C TRP A 120 15.17 -7.61 12.37
N VAL A 121 14.62 -6.46 12.01
CA VAL A 121 13.24 -6.28 11.56
C VAL A 121 13.26 -5.55 10.22
N LEU A 122 12.52 -6.06 9.25
CA LEU A 122 12.21 -5.37 8.01
C LEU A 122 10.76 -4.93 8.03
N LEU A 123 10.53 -3.70 7.61
CA LEU A 123 9.21 -3.11 7.48
C LEU A 123 9.05 -2.62 6.04
N LEU A 124 8.16 -3.27 5.29
CA LEU A 124 8.01 -3.06 3.85
C LEU A 124 6.60 -2.59 3.52
N ASN A 125 6.51 -1.74 2.50
CA ASN A 125 5.24 -1.35 1.90
C ASN A 125 5.38 -1.37 0.38
N SER A 126 4.62 -2.27 -0.25
CA SER A 126 4.63 -2.45 -1.71
C SER A 126 4.08 -1.25 -2.46
N ASP A 127 3.05 -0.60 -1.92
CA ASP A 127 2.33 0.48 -2.60
C ASP A 127 3.18 1.74 -2.75
N THR A 128 4.05 1.99 -1.77
CA THR A 128 4.96 3.14 -1.73
C THR A 128 6.39 2.79 -2.10
N GLU A 129 6.67 1.51 -2.38
CA GLU A 129 8.01 0.97 -2.58
C GLU A 129 8.99 1.42 -1.48
N THR A 130 8.53 1.39 -0.22
CA THR A 130 9.35 1.76 0.94
C THR A 130 9.79 0.52 1.71
N CYS A 131 11.03 0.57 2.20
CA CYS A 131 11.55 -0.44 3.11
C CYS A 131 12.39 0.22 4.22
N PHE A 132 12.16 -0.22 5.45
CA PHE A 132 12.96 0.13 6.61
C PHE A 132 13.59 -1.12 7.23
N GLU A 133 14.85 -1.00 7.66
CA GLU A 133 15.60 -2.05 8.35
C GLU A 133 15.98 -1.56 9.76
N GLY A 134 15.47 -2.24 10.78
CA GLY A 134 15.89 -2.07 12.17
C GLY A 134 16.84 -3.20 12.57
N ILE A 135 18.10 -2.87 12.89
CA ILE A 135 19.08 -3.85 13.39
C ILE A 135 19.08 -3.85 14.91
N PHE A 136 18.88 -5.03 15.50
CA PHE A 136 18.85 -5.23 16.95
C PHE A 136 20.09 -5.99 17.41
N ASN A 137 20.28 -7.22 16.91
CA ASN A 137 21.34 -8.17 17.30
C ASN A 137 21.57 -8.20 18.81
N LYS A 138 20.50 -8.29 19.59
CA LYS A 138 20.57 -8.26 21.05
C LYS A 138 19.36 -8.96 21.67
N TRP A 139 19.54 -9.35 22.93
CA TRP A 139 18.47 -9.84 23.78
C TRP A 139 17.52 -8.70 24.14
N ILE A 140 16.22 -8.92 23.95
CA ILE A 140 15.13 -8.03 24.33
C ILE A 140 14.76 -8.38 25.77
N LEU A 141 15.16 -7.53 26.71
CA LEU A 141 15.07 -7.84 28.16
C LEU A 141 13.95 -7.09 28.88
N HIS A 142 13.26 -6.17 28.20
CA HIS A 142 12.29 -5.27 28.82
C HIS A 142 10.89 -5.49 28.25
N TYR A 143 9.93 -5.70 29.14
CA TYR A 143 8.48 -5.76 28.84
C TYR A 143 7.77 -4.41 29.07
N LYS A 144 8.51 -3.41 29.54
CA LYS A 144 8.02 -2.09 29.91
C LYS A 144 8.64 -1.04 29.00
N ASP A 145 7.91 0.04 28.76
CA ASP A 145 8.46 1.24 28.14
C ASP A 145 9.64 1.81 28.96
N PRO A 146 10.73 2.26 28.31
CA PRO A 146 10.93 2.30 26.86
C PRO A 146 11.23 0.92 26.27
N PRO A 147 10.78 0.64 25.03
CA PRO A 147 11.12 -0.61 24.37
C PRO A 147 12.62 -0.68 24.11
N THR A 148 13.09 -1.87 23.73
CA THR A 148 14.44 -1.97 23.16
C THR A 148 14.40 -1.34 21.78
N TYR A 149 15.11 -0.24 21.57
CA TYR A 149 15.21 0.41 20.25
C TYR A 149 16.17 -0.34 19.31
N ALA A 150 15.90 -0.23 18.01
CA ALA A 150 16.85 -0.62 16.99
C ALA A 150 18.16 0.17 17.16
N THR A 151 19.30 -0.53 17.18
CA THR A 151 20.63 0.09 17.30
C THR A 151 20.99 0.87 16.04
N ARG A 152 20.52 0.37 14.89
CA ARG A 152 20.63 1.06 13.60
C ARG A 152 19.29 0.96 12.89
N PHE A 153 18.87 2.05 12.29
CA PHE A 153 17.63 2.15 11.54
C PHE A 153 17.93 2.76 10.17
N HIS A 154 17.60 2.03 9.10
CA HIS A 154 17.93 2.44 7.75
C HIS A 154 16.70 2.43 6.85
N LYS A 155 16.60 3.43 5.98
CA LYS A 155 15.69 3.38 4.84
C LYS A 155 16.42 2.77 3.64
N LEU A 156 15.92 1.65 3.16
CA LEU A 156 16.47 0.90 2.03
C LEU A 156 15.59 1.06 0.80
N ARG A 157 16.12 0.71 -0.38
CA ARG A 157 15.27 0.54 -1.57
C ARG A 157 14.44 -0.72 -1.38
N PHE A 158 13.16 -0.69 -1.76
CA PHE A 158 12.28 -1.84 -1.65
C PHE A 158 12.87 -3.12 -2.27
N ALA A 159 13.48 -2.99 -3.46
CA ALA A 159 14.15 -4.09 -4.15
C ALA A 159 15.25 -4.78 -3.32
N ASP A 160 16.01 -4.02 -2.51
CA ASP A 160 17.10 -4.56 -1.68
C ASP A 160 16.57 -5.40 -0.51
N CYS A 161 15.31 -5.19 -0.10
CA CYS A 161 14.68 -5.92 0.98
C CYS A 161 14.02 -7.23 0.51
N VAL A 162 13.36 -7.19 -0.65
CA VAL A 162 12.68 -8.37 -1.22
C VAL A 162 13.64 -9.33 -1.91
N ALA A 163 14.73 -8.82 -2.47
CA ALA A 163 15.75 -9.61 -3.13
C ALA A 163 17.14 -9.17 -2.62
N PRO A 164 17.49 -9.53 -1.37
CA PRO A 164 18.81 -9.22 -0.85
C PRO A 164 19.85 -9.88 -1.76
N GLY A 165 20.72 -9.06 -2.35
CA GLY A 165 21.86 -9.56 -3.12
C GLY A 165 22.76 -10.46 -2.27
N ASP A 166 23.77 -11.08 -2.91
CA ASP A 166 24.77 -11.90 -2.23
C ASP A 166 25.24 -11.23 -0.92
N ALA A 167 25.38 -11.99 0.17
CA ALA A 167 25.86 -11.49 1.45
C ALA A 167 27.20 -10.76 1.34
N LYS A 168 28.02 -11.12 0.33
CA LYS A 168 29.29 -10.47 0.00
C LYS A 168 29.17 -9.31 -0.99
N ALA A 169 28.00 -9.10 -1.59
CA ALA A 169 27.78 -7.98 -2.48
C ALA A 169 27.95 -6.66 -1.70
N PRO A 170 28.55 -5.63 -2.32
CA PRO A 170 28.60 -4.31 -1.71
C PRO A 170 27.15 -3.83 -1.56
N ARG A 171 26.61 -3.94 -0.34
CA ARG A 171 25.31 -3.36 0.01
C ARG A 171 25.41 -1.87 -0.29
N ARG A 172 24.70 -1.41 -1.31
CA ARG A 172 24.68 0.01 -1.66
C ARG A 172 24.28 0.78 -0.40
N SER A 173 25.06 1.82 -0.11
CA SER A 173 24.96 2.68 1.06
C SER A 173 23.52 2.92 1.48
N TYR A 174 23.27 2.75 2.78
CA TYR A 174 22.07 3.24 3.44
C TYR A 174 21.76 4.64 2.92
N MET A 175 20.57 4.83 2.35
CA MET A 175 20.14 6.17 1.97
C MET A 175 19.66 6.81 3.25
N ARG A 176 20.53 7.58 3.91
CA ARG A 176 20.10 8.39 5.06
C ARG A 176 19.04 9.35 4.55
N TYR A 177 18.01 9.63 5.35
CA TYR A 177 16.88 10.48 4.95
C TYR A 177 17.35 11.84 4.39
N GLU A 178 18.44 12.37 4.95
CA GLU A 178 19.13 13.60 4.56
C GLU A 178 19.80 13.53 3.16
N ASP A 179 20.20 12.34 2.70
CA ASP A 179 20.93 12.18 1.43
C ASP A 179 20.00 12.23 0.20
N ARG A 180 18.69 12.05 0.40
CA ARG A 180 17.70 12.07 -0.69
C ARG A 180 17.58 13.46 -1.32
N ASP A 181 17.82 14.51 -0.55
CA ASP A 181 17.81 15.89 -1.07
C ASP A 181 19.17 16.28 -1.68
N HIS A 182 20.27 15.68 -1.19
CA HIS A 182 21.60 15.93 -1.73
C HIS A 182 21.83 15.23 -3.09
N ASP A 183 21.41 13.98 -3.26
CA ASP A 183 21.52 13.27 -4.55
C ASP A 183 20.62 13.91 -5.62
N ARG A 184 19.43 14.40 -5.24
CA ARG A 184 18.56 15.15 -6.16
C ARG A 184 19.20 16.47 -6.62
N SER A 185 19.93 17.13 -5.72
CA SER A 185 20.68 18.35 -6.04
C SER A 185 21.92 18.07 -6.91
N LEU A 186 22.59 16.94 -6.70
CA LEU A 186 23.76 16.51 -7.48
C LEU A 186 23.38 16.02 -8.89
N GLN A 187 22.27 15.30 -9.04
CA GLN A 187 21.74 14.92 -10.36
C GLN A 187 21.27 16.12 -11.18
N TYR A 188 20.79 17.18 -10.53
CA TYR A 188 20.49 18.46 -11.19
C TYR A 188 21.75 19.24 -11.56
N ARG A 189 22.78 19.24 -10.69
CA ARG A 189 24.09 19.87 -10.95
C ARG A 189 24.89 19.17 -12.04
N ASN A 190 24.82 17.84 -12.14
CA ASN A 190 25.60 17.04 -13.09
C ASN A 190 24.88 16.83 -14.44
N GLY A 191 23.77 17.54 -14.71
CA GLY A 191 23.09 17.55 -16.01
C GLY A 191 22.38 16.25 -16.43
N THR A 192 22.48 15.18 -15.65
CA THR A 192 21.84 13.88 -15.94
C THR A 192 20.32 13.96 -15.82
N GLY A 193 19.79 14.80 -14.92
CA GLY A 193 18.35 15.03 -14.77
C GLY A 193 17.69 15.78 -15.92
N LEU A 194 18.43 16.62 -16.65
CA LEU A 194 17.92 17.32 -17.84
C LEU A 194 17.81 16.37 -19.03
N LYS A 195 18.82 15.50 -19.24
CA LYS A 195 18.80 14.45 -20.27
C LYS A 195 17.67 13.45 -20.03
N ALA A 196 17.46 13.01 -18.79
CA ALA A 196 16.35 12.13 -18.45
C ALA A 196 14.97 12.79 -18.65
N LYS A 197 14.81 14.08 -18.32
CA LYS A 197 13.58 14.83 -18.61
C LYS A 197 13.35 15.02 -20.10
N GLU A 198 14.41 15.29 -20.87
CA GLU A 198 14.34 15.46 -22.32
C GLU A 198 14.02 14.13 -23.01
N ASP A 199 14.60 13.01 -22.58
CA ASP A 199 14.27 11.67 -23.09
C ASP A 199 12.84 11.26 -22.73
N VAL A 200 12.35 11.59 -21.53
CA VAL A 200 10.95 11.36 -21.13
C VAL A 200 9.99 12.23 -21.93
N LEU A 201 10.31 13.51 -22.16
CA LEU A 201 9.50 14.41 -22.99
C LEU A 201 9.53 13.97 -24.47
N GLN A 202 10.69 13.58 -25.01
CA GLN A 202 10.84 13.06 -26.37
C GLN A 202 10.09 11.74 -26.54
N ASN A 203 10.12 10.84 -25.57
CA ASN A 203 9.30 9.63 -25.58
C ASN A 203 7.81 9.98 -25.50
N LYS A 204 7.39 10.91 -24.64
CA LYS A 204 5.99 11.33 -24.54
C LYS A 204 5.49 11.99 -25.83
N VAL A 205 6.34 12.76 -26.52
CA VAL A 205 6.06 13.35 -27.85
C VAL A 205 6.03 12.27 -28.94
N ARG A 206 6.92 11.26 -28.90
CA ARG A 206 6.90 10.13 -29.83
C ARG A 206 5.67 9.24 -29.63
N THR A 207 5.28 8.97 -28.39
CA THR A 207 4.08 8.20 -28.07
C THR A 207 2.82 8.96 -28.47
N THR A 208 2.72 10.26 -28.21
CA THR A 208 1.57 11.07 -28.67
C THR A 208 1.51 11.22 -30.20
N LYS A 209 2.65 11.33 -30.89
CA LYS A 209 2.69 11.29 -32.37
C LYS A 209 2.33 9.89 -32.91
N GLY A 210 2.75 8.82 -32.25
CA GLY A 210 2.40 7.44 -32.56
C GLY A 210 0.90 7.18 -32.38
N VAL A 211 0.33 7.61 -31.25
CA VAL A 211 -1.11 7.53 -30.96
C VAL A 211 -1.92 8.34 -31.97
N LYS A 212 -1.53 9.58 -32.30
CA LYS A 212 -2.19 10.36 -33.37
C LYS A 212 -2.09 9.71 -34.75
N LYS A 213 -0.99 9.00 -35.05
CA LYS A 213 -0.82 8.28 -36.33
C LYS A 213 -1.69 7.02 -36.39
N ILE A 214 -1.84 6.31 -35.27
CA ILE A 214 -2.75 5.15 -35.14
C ILE A 214 -4.21 5.62 -35.21
N GLU A 215 -4.56 6.71 -34.54
CA GLU A 215 -5.90 7.31 -34.57
C GLU A 215 -6.28 7.85 -35.96
N MET A 216 -5.33 8.44 -36.70
CA MET A 216 -5.51 8.83 -38.10
C MET A 216 -5.66 7.63 -39.04
N ASN A 217 -4.92 6.53 -38.82
CA ASN A 217 -5.09 5.30 -39.60
C ASN A 217 -6.41 4.59 -39.27
N PHE A 218 -6.87 4.65 -38.02
CA PHE A 218 -8.16 4.11 -37.59
C PHE A 218 -9.33 4.88 -38.23
N ARG A 219 -9.32 6.23 -38.21
CA ARG A 219 -10.32 7.04 -38.93
C ARG A 219 -10.30 6.84 -40.45
N ARG A 220 -9.14 6.54 -41.04
CA ARG A 220 -9.03 6.23 -42.47
C ARG A 220 -9.62 4.86 -42.81
N SER A 221 -9.51 3.89 -41.89
CA SER A 221 -10.13 2.57 -42.01
C SER A 221 -11.65 2.64 -41.84
N ASP A 222 -12.15 3.42 -40.88
CA ASP A 222 -13.60 3.60 -40.67
C ASP A 222 -14.29 4.29 -41.86
N HIS A 223 -13.63 5.25 -42.51
CA HIS A 223 -14.14 5.82 -43.76
C HIS A 223 -14.20 4.78 -44.89
N ILE A 224 -13.20 3.90 -45.01
CA ILE A 224 -13.21 2.84 -46.04
C ILE A 224 -14.31 1.79 -45.74
N PHE A 225 -14.55 1.46 -44.47
CA PHE A 225 -15.64 0.54 -44.08
C PHE A 225 -17.03 1.14 -44.29
N HIS A 226 -17.22 2.45 -44.03
CA HIS A 226 -18.52 3.09 -44.24
C HIS A 226 -18.89 3.27 -45.72
N TYR A 227 -17.90 3.49 -46.61
CA TYR A 227 -18.13 3.54 -48.07
C TYR A 227 -18.19 2.15 -48.71
N GLY A 228 -17.53 1.13 -48.15
CA GLY A 228 -17.62 -0.26 -48.62
C GLY A 228 -18.96 -0.93 -48.32
N ILE A 229 -19.53 -0.69 -47.14
CA ILE A 229 -20.86 -1.24 -46.77
C ILE A 229 -21.99 -0.50 -47.50
N ALA A 230 -21.84 0.79 -47.80
CA ALA A 230 -22.82 1.53 -48.61
C ALA A 230 -22.88 1.03 -50.07
N SER A 231 -21.75 0.62 -50.66
CA SER A 231 -21.71 0.02 -52.01
C SER A 231 -22.35 -1.37 -52.05
N LEU A 232 -22.19 -2.18 -51.00
CA LEU A 232 -22.73 -3.54 -50.94
C LEU A 232 -24.24 -3.57 -50.64
N ILE A 233 -24.76 -2.59 -49.88
CA ILE A 233 -26.20 -2.48 -49.59
C ILE A 233 -27.00 -2.01 -50.82
N GLN A 234 -26.37 -1.32 -51.77
CA GLN A 234 -27.02 -0.90 -53.02
C GLN A 234 -27.11 -2.04 -54.05
N GLU A 235 -26.15 -2.99 -54.07
CA GLU A 235 -26.20 -4.18 -54.93
C GLU A 235 -27.19 -5.25 -54.43
N VAL A 236 -27.38 -5.39 -53.11
CA VAL A 236 -28.35 -6.36 -52.56
C VAL A 236 -29.81 -5.89 -52.71
N SER A 237 -30.09 -4.58 -52.65
CA SER A 237 -31.43 -4.04 -52.91
C SER A 237 -31.84 -4.09 -54.40
N ALA A 238 -30.90 -4.03 -55.35
CA ALA A 238 -31.22 -4.15 -56.77
C ALA A 238 -31.59 -5.59 -57.19
N HIS A 239 -31.05 -6.60 -56.50
CA HIS A 239 -31.36 -8.01 -56.79
C HIS A 239 -32.69 -8.51 -56.19
N LEU A 240 -33.25 -7.81 -55.20
CA LEU A 240 -34.54 -8.16 -54.57
C LEU A 240 -35.77 -7.54 -55.28
N VAL A 241 -35.59 -6.58 -56.19
CA VAL A 241 -36.69 -5.97 -56.98
C VAL A 241 -36.95 -6.71 -58.29
N LEU A 242 -36.07 -7.61 -58.74
CA LEU A 242 -36.21 -8.36 -59.99
C LEU A 242 -36.78 -9.78 -59.83
N ASN A 243 -37.29 -10.17 -58.66
CA ASN A 243 -37.84 -11.52 -58.44
C ASN A 243 -39.23 -11.54 -57.78
N THR A 244 -40.01 -10.47 -57.94
CA THR A 244 -41.46 -10.47 -57.71
C THR A 244 -42.17 -9.92 -58.96
N SER A 245 -42.32 -10.79 -59.96
CA SER A 245 -43.41 -10.78 -60.94
C SER A 245 -43.79 -12.22 -61.23
#